data_AF-A0A8J2KQ02-F1
#
_entry.id   AF-A0A8J2KQ02-F1
#
_cell.length_a   1.000
_cell.length_b   1.000
_cell.length_c   1.000
_cell.angle_alpha   90.00
_cell.angle_beta   90.00
_cell.angle_gamma   90.00
#
_symmetry.space_group_name_H-M   'P 1'
#
loop_
_entity.id
_entity.type
_entity.pdbx_description
1 polymer ?
#
loop_
_entity_poly.entity_id
_entity_poly.type
_entity_poly.pdbx_seq_one_letter_code
_entity_poly.pdbx_strand_id
1 'polypeptide(L)'
;MLLQNFEIFSFALKLAMGLWNVPFISGAYLVNATLLRNEKTRPNYINNLLDADMAFCANNRDRGILMYVSNRVDWGHLVNADNYETTHKSNEMYQVFDNRWDWELRYLHPNWSQALNPNSTLLEPCPDVFWFPIVTPRFCEELIAEAEGFGRWSDGSNY
;
A
#
# COMPACT_ATOMS: atom_id res chain seq x y z
N MET A 1 25.26 -16.06 -3.36
CA MET A 1 23.82 -15.98 -3.71
C MET A 1 22.92 -16.50 -2.58
N LEU A 2 23.13 -17.71 -2.03
CA LEU A 2 22.30 -18.24 -0.92
C LEU A 2 22.34 -17.41 0.37
N LEU A 3 23.50 -16.86 0.75
CA LEU A 3 23.64 -16.01 1.95
C LEU A 3 22.90 -14.66 1.83
N GLN A 4 22.95 -14.02 0.66
CA GLN A 4 22.20 -12.78 0.39
C GLN A 4 20.69 -12.99 0.50
N ASN A 5 20.18 -14.12 -0.02
CA ASN A 5 18.75 -14.41 0.07
C ASN A 5 18.30 -14.62 1.52
N PHE A 6 19.09 -15.32 2.34
CA PHE A 6 18.75 -15.55 3.74
C PHE A 6 18.68 -14.24 4.56
N GLU A 7 19.62 -13.33 4.36
CA GLU A 7 19.62 -12.02 5.03
C GLU A 7 18.46 -11.13 4.55
N ILE A 8 18.09 -11.18 3.27
CA ILE A 8 16.91 -10.46 2.75
C ILE A 8 15.63 -10.98 3.42
N PHE A 9 15.45 -12.29 3.53
CA PHE A 9 14.30 -12.86 4.23
C PHE A 9 14.29 -12.48 5.71
N SER A 10 15.44 -12.55 6.38
CA SER A 10 15.56 -12.14 7.78
C SER A 10 15.21 -10.66 7.99
N PHE A 11 15.64 -9.79 7.07
CA PHE A 11 15.29 -8.37 7.05
C PHE A 11 13.79 -8.16 6.84
N ALA A 12 13.21 -8.78 5.80
CA ALA A 12 11.81 -8.60 5.41
C ALA A 12 10.83 -9.14 6.46
N LEU A 13 11.15 -10.28 7.07
CA LEU A 13 10.37 -10.88 8.16
C LEU A 13 10.70 -10.28 9.53
N LYS A 14 11.59 -9.27 9.59
CA LYS A 14 12.08 -8.64 10.83
C LYS A 14 12.66 -9.61 11.86
N LEU A 15 13.25 -10.71 11.41
CA LEU A 15 14.01 -11.63 12.26
C LEU A 15 15.33 -11.00 12.75
N ALA A 16 15.87 -10.04 11.98
CA ALA A 16 16.97 -9.18 12.38
C ALA A 16 16.64 -7.71 12.09
N MET A 17 16.67 -6.87 13.14
CA MET A 17 16.41 -5.42 13.03
C MET A 17 17.71 -4.62 13.04
N GLY A 18 17.82 -3.63 12.17
CA GLY A 18 19.08 -2.91 11.99
C GLY A 18 19.05 -1.74 11.01
N LEU A 19 20.24 -1.23 10.75
CA LEU A 19 20.52 -0.31 9.65
C LEU A 19 21.45 -1.05 8.69
N TRP A 20 21.01 -1.23 7.45
CA TRP A 20 21.61 -2.16 6.51
C TRP A 20 22.17 -1.38 5.33
N ASN A 21 23.46 -1.54 5.03
CA ASN A 21 24.03 -1.02 3.80
C ASN A 21 23.64 -1.95 2.65
N VAL A 22 22.90 -1.44 1.67
CA VAL A 22 22.32 -2.25 0.58
C VAL A 22 22.70 -1.66 -0.78
N PRO A 23 22.81 -2.51 -1.83
CA PRO A 23 23.20 -2.03 -3.14
C PRO A 23 22.07 -1.30 -3.89
N PHE A 24 20.81 -1.43 -3.45
CA PHE A 24 19.65 -0.88 -4.14
C PHE A 24 18.61 -0.38 -3.13
N ILE A 25 18.07 0.82 -3.37
CA ILE A 25 16.94 1.40 -2.63
C ILE A 25 16.01 2.11 -3.63
N SER A 26 14.71 2.09 -3.37
CA SER A 26 13.71 2.83 -4.14
C SER A 26 12.53 3.24 -3.25
N GLY A 27 11.57 4.00 -3.79
CA GLY A 27 10.38 4.43 -3.07
C GLY A 27 10.64 5.67 -2.21
N ALA A 28 10.98 5.47 -0.93
CA ALA A 28 11.15 6.57 0.03
C ALA A 28 12.55 6.55 0.68
N TYR A 29 13.29 7.64 0.54
CA TYR A 29 14.63 7.79 1.10
C TYR A 29 14.96 9.24 1.46
N LEU A 30 15.86 9.39 2.42
CA LEU A 30 16.40 10.68 2.84
C LEU A 30 17.85 10.81 2.39
N VAL A 31 18.21 11.96 1.83
CA VAL A 31 19.57 12.25 1.36
C VAL A 31 20.14 13.41 2.17
N ASN A 32 21.39 13.26 2.63
CA ASN A 32 22.08 14.34 3.32
C ASN A 32 22.25 15.54 2.39
N ALA A 33 21.83 16.73 2.83
CA ALA A 33 21.90 17.97 2.05
C ALA A 33 23.32 18.33 1.60
N THR A 34 24.37 17.90 2.31
CA THR A 34 25.76 18.13 1.89
C THR A 34 26.10 17.40 0.60
N LEU A 35 25.53 16.20 0.38
CA LEU A 35 25.69 15.44 -0.86
C LEU A 35 25.03 16.15 -2.04
N LEU A 36 23.90 16.83 -1.81
CA LEU A 36 23.17 17.59 -2.82
C LEU A 36 23.93 18.84 -3.29
N ARG A 37 24.69 19.47 -2.38
CA ARG A 37 25.42 20.72 -2.65
C ARG A 37 26.71 20.51 -3.44
N ASN A 38 27.30 19.31 -3.38
CA ASN A 38 28.52 18.99 -4.09
C ASN A 38 28.17 18.28 -5.41
N GLU A 39 28.54 18.89 -6.53
CA GLU A 39 28.24 18.39 -7.89
C GLU A 39 28.72 16.94 -8.11
N LYS A 40 29.85 16.55 -7.53
CA LYS A 40 30.41 15.20 -7.67
C LYS A 40 29.59 14.12 -6.94
N THR A 41 28.94 14.48 -5.83
CA THR A 41 28.16 13.55 -5.00
C THR A 41 26.65 13.68 -5.18
N ARG A 42 26.20 14.74 -5.86
CA ARG A 42 24.79 15.02 -6.08
C ARG A 42 24.12 13.83 -6.79
N PRO A 43 23.00 13.29 -6.27
CA PRO A 43 22.24 12.21 -6.90
C PRO A 43 21.99 12.45 -8.38
N ASN A 44 22.14 11.39 -9.17
CA ASN A 44 21.89 11.42 -10.61
C ASN A 44 21.05 10.21 -10.99
N TYR A 45 19.95 10.45 -11.71
CA TYR A 45 18.96 9.45 -12.11
C TYR A 45 19.11 9.01 -13.57
N ILE A 46 20.21 9.39 -14.23
CA ILE A 46 20.49 9.05 -15.62
C ILE A 46 21.79 8.25 -15.66
N ASN A 47 21.74 7.06 -16.26
CA ASN A 47 22.90 6.22 -16.56
C ASN A 47 22.56 5.24 -17.69
N ASN A 48 23.11 5.49 -18.89
CA ASN A 48 22.90 4.66 -20.08
C ASN A 48 21.41 4.37 -20.36
N LEU A 49 21.03 3.08 -20.36
CA LEU A 49 19.69 2.57 -20.61
C LEU A 49 19.01 2.07 -19.32
N LEU A 50 19.55 2.38 -18.14
CA LEU A 50 18.95 2.00 -16.87
C LEU A 50 17.72 2.86 -16.58
N ASP A 51 16.73 2.29 -15.89
CA ASP A 51 15.66 3.09 -15.30
C ASP A 51 16.22 4.02 -14.20
N ALA A 52 15.41 4.99 -13.78
CA ALA A 52 15.83 6.05 -12.88
C ALA A 52 16.34 5.53 -11.51
N ASP A 53 15.71 4.51 -10.94
CA ASP A 53 16.07 3.95 -9.64
C ASP A 53 17.35 3.12 -9.74
N MET A 54 17.46 2.30 -10.79
CA MET A 54 18.70 1.58 -11.10
C MET A 54 19.86 2.53 -11.38
N ALA A 55 19.64 3.60 -12.15
CA ALA A 55 20.64 4.62 -12.46
C ALA A 55 21.09 5.36 -11.20
N PHE A 56 20.14 5.78 -10.35
CA PHE A 56 20.43 6.39 -9.05
C PHE A 56 21.33 5.50 -8.19
N CYS A 57 20.95 4.23 -8.03
CA CYS A 57 21.70 3.29 -7.20
C CYS A 57 23.08 3.00 -7.80
N ALA A 58 23.18 2.81 -9.12
CA ALA A 58 24.45 2.56 -9.81
C ALA A 58 25.42 3.74 -9.65
N ASN A 59 24.94 4.96 -9.94
CA ASN A 59 25.74 6.18 -9.81
C ASN A 59 26.26 6.39 -8.38
N ASN A 60 25.46 6.09 -7.36
CA ASN A 60 25.89 6.19 -5.96
C ASN A 60 26.97 5.17 -5.62
N ARG A 61 26.82 3.91 -6.07
CA ARG A 61 27.83 2.86 -5.86
C ARG A 61 29.16 3.21 -6.53
N ASP A 62 29.13 3.71 -7.76
CA ASP A 62 30.34 4.11 -8.50
C ASP A 62 31.10 5.26 -7.81
N ARG A 63 30.39 6.09 -7.04
CA ARG A 63 30.95 7.21 -6.27
C ARG A 63 31.29 6.86 -4.82
N GLY A 64 31.09 5.60 -4.41
CA GLY A 64 31.31 5.16 -3.03
C GLY A 64 30.31 5.75 -2.01
N ILE A 65 29.15 6.21 -2.47
CA ILE A 65 28.07 6.72 -1.61
C ILE A 65 27.24 5.53 -1.13
N LEU A 66 27.27 5.31 0.17
CA LEU A 66 26.55 4.21 0.82
C LEU A 66 25.05 4.50 0.88
N MET A 67 24.25 3.47 0.67
CA MET A 67 22.79 3.54 0.70
C MET A 67 22.29 2.62 1.82
N TYR A 68 21.46 3.16 2.70
CA TYR A 68 21.04 2.46 3.90
C TYR A 68 19.53 2.26 3.95
N VAL A 69 19.10 1.10 4.42
CA VAL A 69 17.70 0.80 4.75
C VAL A 69 17.59 0.49 6.23
N SER A 70 16.56 1.01 6.89
CA SER A 70 16.26 0.72 8.30
C SER A 70 14.91 0.03 8.44
N ASN A 71 14.90 -1.14 9.08
CA ASN A 71 13.70 -1.85 9.51
C ASN A 71 13.51 -1.80 11.05
N ARG A 72 14.09 -0.79 11.72
CA ARG A 72 14.01 -0.64 13.18
C ARG A 72 12.62 -0.18 13.66
N VAL A 73 11.82 0.35 12.75
CA VAL A 73 10.48 0.86 13.00
C VAL A 73 9.58 0.44 11.84
N ASP A 74 8.29 0.28 12.11
CA ASP A 74 7.25 0.18 11.10
C ASP A 74 7.04 1.53 10.42
N TRP A 75 7.60 1.67 9.22
CA TRP A 75 7.47 2.90 8.43
C TRP A 75 6.19 2.96 7.60
N GLY A 76 5.62 1.80 7.26
CA GLY A 76 4.46 1.67 6.38
C GLY A 76 4.57 0.45 5.48
N HIS A 77 3.83 0.46 4.39
CA HIS A 77 3.78 -0.61 3.40
C HIS A 77 3.86 -0.02 1.98
N LEU A 78 3.98 -0.91 0.99
CA LEU A 78 3.91 -0.55 -0.42
C LEU A 78 2.52 -0.88 -0.97
N VAL A 79 1.99 0.02 -1.78
CA VAL A 79 0.73 -0.16 -2.51
C VAL A 79 1.06 -0.83 -3.84
N ASN A 80 0.26 -1.81 -4.23
CA ASN A 80 0.30 -2.41 -5.55
C ASN A 80 -0.39 -1.49 -6.55
N ALA A 81 0.37 -0.88 -7.45
CA ALA A 81 -0.16 -0.04 -8.53
C ALA A 81 -0.32 -0.82 -9.86
N ASP A 82 0.07 -2.10 -9.88
CA ASP A 82 -0.01 -2.91 -11.09
C ASP A 82 -1.48 -3.13 -11.47
N ASN A 83 -1.79 -2.92 -12.75
CA ASN A 83 -3.15 -3.07 -13.30
C ASN A 83 -4.21 -2.22 -12.58
N TYR A 84 -3.84 -1.13 -11.92
CA TYR A 84 -4.79 -0.23 -11.28
C TYR A 84 -5.74 0.39 -12.31
N GLU A 85 -7.02 -0.01 -12.27
CA GLU A 85 -8.04 0.51 -13.17
C GLU A 85 -8.41 1.95 -12.80
N THR A 86 -8.51 2.82 -13.81
CA THR A 86 -8.83 4.24 -13.64
C THR A 86 -10.15 4.65 -14.30
N THR A 87 -10.94 3.67 -14.74
CA THR A 87 -12.16 3.87 -15.53
C THR A 87 -13.42 4.03 -14.69
N HIS A 88 -13.39 3.61 -13.42
CA HIS A 88 -14.53 3.74 -12.51
C HIS A 88 -14.55 5.15 -11.89
N LYS A 89 -15.70 5.54 -11.34
CA LYS A 89 -15.83 6.85 -10.68
C LYS A 89 -15.06 6.89 -9.36
N SER A 90 -14.99 5.74 -8.67
CA SER A 90 -14.34 5.49 -7.39
C SER A 90 -13.45 4.26 -7.52
N ASN A 91 -12.31 4.42 -8.20
CA ASN A 91 -11.39 3.33 -8.55
C ASN A 91 -10.94 2.49 -7.34
N GLU A 92 -10.72 3.12 -6.19
CA GLU A 92 -10.30 2.45 -4.98
C GLU A 92 -11.32 1.45 -4.43
N MET A 93 -12.61 1.55 -4.78
CA MET A 93 -13.61 0.56 -4.39
C MET A 93 -13.29 -0.84 -4.94
N TYR A 94 -12.60 -0.92 -6.08
CA TYR A 94 -12.27 -2.16 -6.75
C TYR A 94 -10.92 -2.75 -6.31
N GLN A 95 -10.26 -2.12 -5.33
CA GLN A 95 -8.92 -2.50 -4.86
C GLN A 95 -8.92 -3.49 -3.70
N VAL A 96 -10.05 -4.13 -3.40
CA VAL A 96 -10.19 -5.08 -2.28
C VAL A 96 -9.22 -6.26 -2.37
N PHE A 97 -8.82 -6.65 -3.59
CA PHE A 97 -7.89 -7.75 -3.83
C PHE A 97 -6.43 -7.31 -3.86
N ASP A 98 -6.11 -6.24 -4.60
CA ASP A 98 -4.72 -5.81 -4.80
C ASP A 98 -4.15 -5.03 -3.61
N ASN A 99 -4.99 -4.24 -2.93
CA ASN A 99 -4.60 -3.37 -1.82
C ASN A 99 -5.56 -3.51 -0.64
N ARG A 100 -5.80 -4.76 -0.24
CA ARG A 100 -6.77 -5.14 0.80
C ARG A 100 -6.62 -4.32 2.08
N TRP A 101 -5.41 -4.12 2.57
CA TRP A 101 -5.17 -3.40 3.82
C TRP A 101 -5.65 -1.94 3.77
N ASP A 102 -5.30 -1.22 2.71
CA ASP A 102 -5.78 0.16 2.49
C ASP A 102 -7.28 0.20 2.27
N TRP A 103 -7.82 -0.79 1.55
CA TRP A 103 -9.25 -0.93 1.29
C TRP A 103 -10.04 -1.12 2.59
N GLU A 104 -9.61 -2.04 3.45
CA GLU A 104 -10.25 -2.30 4.75
C GLU A 104 -10.23 -1.06 5.63
N LEU A 105 -9.08 -0.38 5.72
CA LEU A 105 -8.94 0.85 6.50
C LEU A 105 -9.86 1.98 6.01
N ARG A 106 -10.10 2.05 4.69
CA ARG A 106 -10.92 3.09 4.06
C ARG A 106 -12.41 2.78 4.12
N TYR A 107 -12.80 1.53 3.90
CA TYR A 107 -14.18 1.15 3.60
C TYR A 107 -14.86 0.28 4.63
N LEU A 108 -14.13 -0.42 5.49
CA LEU A 108 -14.77 -1.13 6.61
C LEU A 108 -14.97 -0.19 7.79
N HIS A 109 -16.14 -0.31 8.42
CA HIS A 109 -16.47 0.48 9.59
C HIS A 109 -15.48 0.16 10.72
N PRO A 110 -14.93 1.12 11.50
CA PRO A 110 -13.92 0.83 12.52
C PRO A 110 -14.29 -0.27 13.54
N ASN A 111 -15.58 -0.43 13.80
CA ASN A 111 -16.13 -1.45 14.71
C ASN A 111 -16.66 -2.72 14.00
N TRP A 112 -16.42 -2.91 12.70
CA TRP A 112 -16.96 -4.03 11.93
C TRP A 112 -16.59 -5.40 12.53
N SER A 113 -15.34 -5.53 12.99
CA SER A 113 -14.79 -6.78 13.53
C SER A 113 -15.37 -7.14 14.90
N GLN A 114 -16.01 -6.19 15.59
CA GLN A 114 -16.63 -6.46 16.88
C GLN A 114 -17.73 -7.51 16.76
N ALA A 115 -18.43 -7.54 15.62
CA ALA A 115 -19.48 -8.51 15.35
C ALA A 115 -18.99 -9.95 15.17
N LEU A 116 -17.69 -10.13 14.91
CA LEU A 116 -17.08 -11.45 14.77
C LEU A 116 -16.59 -12.03 16.11
N ASN A 117 -16.57 -11.22 17.17
CA ASN A 117 -16.14 -11.68 18.47
C ASN A 117 -17.18 -12.65 19.06
N PRO A 118 -16.80 -13.87 19.47
CA PRO A 118 -17.73 -14.86 20.02
C PRO A 118 -18.49 -14.39 21.27
N ASN A 119 -17.91 -13.43 21.99
CA ASN A 119 -18.48 -12.86 23.21
C ASN A 119 -19.32 -11.60 22.95
N SER A 120 -19.42 -11.13 21.70
CA SER A 120 -20.21 -9.95 21.37
C SER A 120 -21.70 -10.28 21.34
N THR A 121 -22.51 -9.39 21.90
CA THR A 121 -23.97 -9.46 21.80
C THR A 121 -24.39 -8.53 20.67
N LEU A 122 -24.82 -9.11 19.55
CA LEU A 122 -25.33 -8.36 18.42
C LEU A 122 -26.72 -7.80 18.72
N LEU A 123 -27.03 -6.63 18.16
CA LEU A 123 -28.36 -6.07 18.26
C LEU A 123 -29.30 -6.85 17.33
N GLU A 124 -30.43 -7.30 17.86
CA GLU A 124 -31.43 -8.08 17.13
C GLU A 124 -32.77 -7.33 17.17
N PRO A 125 -33.09 -6.48 16.17
CA PRO A 125 -34.32 -5.70 16.19
C PRO A 125 -35.58 -6.56 16.04
N CYS A 126 -35.45 -7.76 15.46
CA CYS A 126 -36.51 -8.76 15.36
C CYS A 126 -35.90 -10.17 15.28
N PRO A 127 -36.69 -11.22 15.60
CA PRO A 127 -36.19 -12.60 15.65
C PRO A 127 -35.42 -12.99 14.38
N ASP A 128 -34.21 -13.51 14.58
CA ASP A 128 -33.30 -13.96 13.52
C ASP A 128 -32.82 -12.85 12.56
N VAL A 129 -32.88 -11.58 12.97
CA VAL A 129 -32.35 -10.44 12.20
C VAL A 129 -31.27 -9.75 13.01
N PHE A 130 -30.03 -9.76 12.51
CA PHE A 130 -28.89 -9.16 13.20
C PHE A 130 -28.54 -7.79 12.62
N TRP A 131 -28.19 -6.85 13.50
CA TRP A 131 -27.80 -5.49 13.12
C TRP A 131 -26.45 -5.13 13.74
N PHE A 132 -25.49 -4.84 12.85
CA PHE A 132 -24.14 -4.41 13.20
C PHE A 132 -23.56 -3.54 12.07
N PRO A 133 -22.58 -2.67 12.36
CA PRO A 133 -21.95 -1.85 11.34
C PRO A 133 -20.98 -2.67 10.49
N ILE A 134 -20.94 -2.42 9.18
CA ILE A 134 -20.08 -3.15 8.24
C ILE A 134 -19.11 -2.20 7.52
N VAL A 135 -19.65 -1.16 6.87
CA VAL A 135 -18.89 -0.26 5.99
C VAL A 135 -18.92 1.19 6.48
N THR A 136 -17.98 2.00 6.00
CA THR A 136 -17.91 3.43 6.30
C THR A 136 -18.95 4.23 5.49
N PRO A 137 -19.36 5.43 5.95
CA PRO A 137 -20.23 6.32 5.16
C PRO A 137 -19.67 6.60 3.76
N ARG A 138 -18.34 6.72 3.65
CA ARG A 138 -17.63 6.91 2.38
C ARG A 138 -17.91 5.77 1.40
N PHE A 139 -17.85 4.51 1.85
CA PHE A 139 -18.17 3.37 0.98
C PHE A 139 -19.61 3.47 0.44
N CYS A 140 -20.56 3.84 1.30
CA CYS A 140 -21.96 4.01 0.89
C CYS A 140 -22.13 5.11 -0.16
N GLU A 141 -21.51 6.27 0.04
CA GLU A 141 -21.55 7.40 -0.89
C GLU A 141 -20.95 7.02 -2.26
N GLU A 142 -19.78 6.38 -2.25
CA GLU A 142 -19.10 5.97 -3.48
C GLU A 142 -19.89 4.86 -4.21
N LEU A 143 -20.47 3.89 -3.48
CA LEU A 143 -21.31 2.83 -4.06
C LEU A 143 -22.57 3.39 -4.72
N ILE A 144 -23.26 4.34 -4.06
CA ILE A 144 -24.41 5.03 -4.63
C ILE A 144 -23.98 5.78 -5.89
N ALA A 145 -22.84 6.48 -5.83
CA ALA A 145 -22.33 7.25 -6.95
C ALA A 145 -21.98 6.40 -8.18
N GLU A 146 -21.51 5.16 -7.97
CA GLU A 146 -21.27 4.17 -9.03
C GLU A 146 -22.58 3.63 -9.61
N ALA A 147 -23.52 3.23 -8.75
CA ALA A 147 -24.80 2.69 -9.19
C ALA A 147 -25.60 3.72 -10.02
N GLU A 148 -25.67 4.97 -9.54
CA GLU A 148 -26.27 6.08 -10.29
C GLU A 148 -25.47 6.45 -11.55
N GLY A 149 -24.15 6.27 -11.51
CA GLY A 149 -23.29 6.44 -12.69
C GLY A 149 -23.61 5.43 -13.80
N PHE A 150 -23.96 4.19 -13.44
CA PHE A 150 -24.42 3.17 -14.37
C PHE A 150 -25.85 3.45 -14.88
N GLY A 151 -26.74 3.88 -13.99
CA GLY A 151 -28.06 4.46 -14.33
C GLY A 151 -29.10 3.49 -14.92
N ARG A 152 -28.82 2.18 -14.97
CA ARG A 152 -29.74 1.15 -15.48
C ARG A 152 -30.43 0.41 -14.35
N TRP A 153 -31.20 1.16 -13.56
CA TRP A 153 -32.03 0.60 -12.50
C TRP A 153 -33.14 -0.30 -13.08
N SER A 154 -33.58 -1.30 -12.31
CA SER A 154 -34.69 -2.18 -12.69
C SER A 154 -35.99 -1.37 -12.83
N ASP A 155 -36.69 -1.53 -13.95
CA ASP A 155 -37.96 -0.85 -14.27
C ASP A 155 -39.19 -1.75 -14.09
N GLY A 156 -39.01 -2.97 -13.56
CA GLY A 156 -40.07 -3.96 -13.39
C GLY A 156 -40.28 -4.90 -14.60
N SER A 157 -39.47 -4.77 -15.65
CA SER A 157 -39.44 -5.74 -16.77
C SER A 157 -38.56 -6.98 -16.51
N ASN A 158 -37.93 -7.07 -15.33
CA ASN A 158 -37.11 -8.20 -14.91
C ASN A 158 -38.02 -9.32 -14.33
N TYR A 159 -38.37 -10.31 -15.16
CA TYR A 159 -39.14 -11.50 -14.80
C TYR A 159 -38.40 -12.80 -15.14
#